data_AF-A0A6N6TH08-F1
#
_entry.id   AF-A0A6N6TH08-F1
#
_cell.length_a   1.000
_cell.length_b   1.000
_cell.length_c   1.000
_cell.angle_alpha   90.00
_cell.angle_beta   90.00
_cell.angle_gamma   90.00
#
_symmetry.space_group_name_H-M   'P 1'
#
loop_
_entity.id
_entity.type
_entity.pdbx_description
1 polymer ?
#
loop_
_entity_poly.entity_id
_entity_poly.type
_entity_poly.pdbx_seq_one_letter_code
_entity_poly.pdbx_strand_id
1 'polypeptide(L)'
;MENYVPVFESKIKKLYDKVVKELSIPKKERNKKRLKKMLKEIKGIKKTIRSAKKIKTCPHCGYPLWDEESLSYMDSDLLRS
;
A
#
# COMPACT_ATOMS: atom_id res chain seq x y z
N MET A 1 -5.62 -15.86 -13.29
CA MET A 1 -6.36 -14.66 -12.87
C MET A 1 -5.35 -13.56 -12.63
N GLU A 2 -5.52 -12.39 -13.24
CA GLU A 2 -4.52 -11.31 -13.12
C GLU A 2 -4.56 -10.71 -11.71
N ASN A 3 -3.42 -10.71 -11.02
CA ASN A 3 -3.29 -10.09 -9.71
C ASN A 3 -2.88 -8.62 -9.89
N TYR A 4 -3.77 -7.69 -9.57
CA TYR A 4 -3.51 -6.25 -9.66
C TYR A 4 -2.81 -5.66 -8.43
N VAL A 5 -2.61 -6.43 -7.35
CA VAL A 5 -1.95 -5.93 -6.13
C VAL A 5 -0.57 -5.33 -6.38
N PRO A 6 0.32 -5.94 -7.19
CA PRO A 6 1.62 -5.35 -7.52
C PRO A 6 1.52 -3.95 -8.16
N VAL A 7 0.46 -3.68 -8.93
CA VAL A 7 0.21 -2.36 -9.54
C VAL A 7 -0.05 -1.32 -8.43
N PHE A 8 -0.85 -1.69 -7.43
CA PHE A 8 -1.14 -0.81 -6.29
C PHE A 8 0.07 -0.62 -5.36
N GLU A 9 0.90 -1.65 -5.18
CA GLU A 9 2.16 -1.55 -4.43
C GLU A 9 3.15 -0.60 -5.11
N SER A 10 3.31 -0.71 -6.44
CA SER A 10 4.11 0.23 -7.23
C SER A 10 3.59 1.67 -7.12
N LYS A 11 2.27 1.87 -7.12
CA LYS A 11 1.66 3.17 -6.91
C LYS A 11 1.96 3.75 -5.52
N ILE A 12 1.92 2.92 -4.47
CA ILE A 12 2.28 3.33 -3.11
C ILE A 12 3.73 3.81 -3.07
N LYS A 13 4.67 3.08 -3.68
CA LYS A 13 6.09 3.48 -3.73
C LYS A 13 6.25 4.87 -4.36
N LYS A 14 5.62 5.11 -5.52
CA LYS A 14 5.63 6.42 -6.19
C LYS A 14 5.01 7.54 -5.35
N LEU A 15 3.99 7.25 -4.54
CA LEU A 15 3.40 8.23 -3.62
C LEU A 15 4.33 8.54 -2.45
N TYR A 16 5.01 7.54 -1.89
CA TYR A 16 6.02 7.75 -0.85
C TYR A 16 7.16 8.64 -1.36
N ASP A 17 7.68 8.40 -2.56
CA ASP A 17 8.74 9.23 -3.14
C ASP A 17 8.30 10.70 -3.27
N LYS A 18 7.05 10.93 -3.69
CA LYS A 18 6.47 12.28 -3.77
C LYS A 18 6.29 12.91 -2.39
N VAL A 19 5.92 12.14 -1.38
CA VAL A 19 5.83 12.61 0.01
C VAL A 19 7.21 13.00 0.53
N VAL A 20 8.24 12.19 0.32
CA VAL A 20 9.62 12.49 0.74
C VAL A 20 10.14 13.76 0.04
N LYS A 21 9.94 13.89 -1.27
CA LYS A 21 10.28 15.10 -2.03
C LYS A 21 9.56 16.35 -1.55
N GLU A 22 8.30 16.22 -1.15
CA GLU A 22 7.59 17.33 -0.54
C GLU A 22 8.21 17.63 0.84
N LEU A 23 8.46 16.60 1.68
CA LEU A 23 9.04 16.69 3.04
C LEU A 23 10.38 17.41 3.10
N SER A 24 11.21 17.29 2.07
CA SER A 24 12.48 18.02 1.95
C SER A 24 12.31 19.54 1.74
N ILE A 25 11.14 20.01 1.30
CA ILE A 25 10.84 21.44 1.15
C ILE A 25 10.59 22.05 2.54
N PRO A 26 11.08 23.28 2.82
CA PRO A 26 10.82 23.98 4.07
C PRO A 26 9.32 24.07 4.42
N LYS A 27 9.00 24.02 5.72
CA LYS A 27 7.61 23.96 6.21
C LYS A 27 6.73 25.14 5.78
N LYS A 28 7.35 26.29 5.53
CA LYS A 28 6.68 27.52 5.08
C LYS A 28 6.25 27.44 3.62
N GLU A 29 7.03 26.76 2.78
CA GLU A 29 6.85 26.71 1.31
C GLU A 29 6.15 25.43 0.84
N ARG A 30 6.14 24.38 1.67
CA ARG A 30 5.49 23.11 1.33
C ARG A 30 3.98 23.25 1.09
N ASN A 31 3.47 22.51 0.13
CA ASN A 31 2.04 22.36 -0.10
C ASN A 31 1.41 21.37 0.89
N LYS A 32 1.02 21.88 2.07
CA LYS A 32 0.39 21.09 3.16
C LYS A 32 -0.89 20.38 2.71
N LYS A 33 -1.69 20.99 1.83
CA LYS A 33 -2.94 20.40 1.32
C LYS A 33 -2.63 19.16 0.46
N ARG A 34 -1.68 19.29 -0.46
CA ARG A 34 -1.20 18.17 -1.31
C ARG A 34 -0.60 17.05 -0.48
N LEU A 35 0.26 17.38 0.50
CA LEU A 35 0.85 16.39 1.41
C LEU A 35 -0.20 15.56 2.16
N LYS A 36 -1.20 16.22 2.76
CA LYS A 36 -2.32 15.53 3.44
C LYS A 36 -3.10 14.63 2.48
N LYS A 37 -3.32 15.06 1.23
CA LYS A 37 -4.01 14.24 0.22
C LYS A 37 -3.22 12.97 -0.13
N MET A 38 -1.91 13.09 -0.34
CA MET A 38 -1.03 11.94 -0.62
C MET A 38 -1.01 10.94 0.55
N LEU A 39 -0.91 11.42 1.80
CA LEU A 39 -0.94 10.55 2.98
C LEU A 39 -2.27 9.80 3.14
N LYS A 40 -3.41 10.48 2.89
CA LYS A 40 -4.73 9.84 2.88
C LYS A 40 -4.84 8.77 1.80
N GLU A 41 -4.32 9.04 0.61
CA GLU A 41 -4.32 8.09 -0.51
C GLU A 41 -3.48 6.84 -0.19
N ILE A 42 -2.26 7.01 0.34
CA ILE A 42 -1.41 5.90 0.77
C ILE A 42 -2.15 5.02 1.79
N LYS A 43 -2.76 5.63 2.81
CA LYS A 43 -3.52 4.91 3.85
C LYS A 43 -4.71 4.15 3.25
N GLY A 44 -5.41 4.75 2.31
CA GLY A 44 -6.53 4.12 1.58
C GLY A 44 -6.08 2.90 0.80
N ILE A 45 -5.05 3.04 -0.04
CA ILE A 45 -4.54 1.93 -0.88
C ILE A 45 -4.00 0.79 0.00
N LYS A 46 -3.26 1.10 1.08
CA LYS A 46 -2.80 0.07 2.03
C LYS A 46 -3.96 -0.74 2.63
N LYS A 47 -5.06 -0.07 2.99
CA LYS A 47 -6.26 -0.74 3.51
C LYS A 47 -6.87 -1.66 2.45
N THR A 48 -6.99 -1.19 1.21
CA THR A 48 -7.50 -2.00 0.09
C THR A 48 -6.64 -3.24 -0.18
N ILE A 49 -5.31 -3.08 -0.24
CA ILE A 49 -4.39 -4.20 -0.43
C ILE A 49 -4.53 -5.22 0.71
N ARG A 50 -4.61 -4.75 1.96
CA ARG A 50 -4.81 -5.64 3.11
C ARG A 50 -6.11 -6.42 3.02
N SER A 51 -7.20 -5.77 2.63
CA SER A 51 -8.49 -6.44 2.42
C SER A 51 -8.44 -7.45 1.28
N ALA A 52 -7.76 -7.12 0.17
CA ALA A 52 -7.59 -8.03 -0.96
C ALA A 52 -6.79 -9.27 -0.53
N LYS A 53 -5.63 -9.08 0.10
CA LYS A 53 -4.76 -10.17 0.59
C LYS A 53 -5.40 -11.09 1.63
N LYS A 54 -6.49 -10.68 2.29
CA LYS A 54 -7.27 -11.55 3.20
C LYS A 54 -8.12 -12.57 2.46
N ILE A 55 -8.53 -12.29 1.23
CA ILE A 55 -9.39 -13.17 0.45
C ILE A 55 -8.52 -14.31 -0.08
N LYS A 56 -8.36 -15.38 0.70
CA LYS A 56 -7.43 -16.46 0.35
C LYS A 56 -7.82 -17.21 -0.93
N THR A 57 -9.11 -17.24 -1.29
CA THR A 57 -9.64 -18.05 -2.40
C THR A 57 -10.55 -17.24 -3.31
N CYS A 58 -10.57 -17.60 -4.60
CA CYS A 58 -11.48 -17.03 -5.57
C CYS A 58 -12.93 -17.51 -5.31
N PRO A 59 -13.92 -16.62 -5.18
CA PRO A 59 -15.31 -17.01 -4.93
C PRO A 59 -15.97 -17.73 -6.13
N HIS A 60 -15.39 -17.66 -7.33
CA HIS A 60 -15.93 -18.30 -8.53
C HIS A 60 -15.43 -19.74 -8.72
N CYS A 61 -14.17 -20.03 -8.38
CA CYS A 61 -13.53 -21.32 -8.69
C CYS A 61 -12.81 -21.98 -7.51
N GLY A 62 -12.77 -21.36 -6.33
CA GLY A 62 -12.17 -21.94 -5.12
C GLY A 62 -10.64 -21.96 -5.08
N TYR A 63 -9.95 -21.68 -6.19
CA TYR A 63 -8.49 -21.64 -6.22
C TYR A 63 -7.90 -20.53 -5.33
N PRO A 64 -6.72 -20.76 -4.72
CA PRO A 64 -6.03 -19.74 -3.94
C PRO A 64 -5.66 -18.51 -4.78
N LEU A 65 -5.81 -17.32 -4.19
CA LEU A 65 -5.39 -16.04 -4.80
C LEU A 65 -3.96 -15.65 -4.40
N TRP A 66 -3.40 -16.27 -3.35
CA TRP A 66 -2.07 -16.00 -2.79
C TRP A 66 -1.51 -17.26 -2.14
N ASP A 67 -0.20 -17.48 -2.24
CA ASP A 67 0.51 -18.57 -1.59
C ASP A 67 0.87 -18.18 -0.13
N GLU A 68 0.62 -19.05 0.85
CA GLU A 68 0.72 -18.76 2.30
C GLU A 68 2.10 -18.23 2.75
N GLU A 69 3.16 -18.57 2.02
CA GLU A 69 4.53 -18.12 2.29
C GLU A 69 4.68 -16.59 2.17
N SER A 70 3.78 -15.94 1.42
CA SER A 70 3.78 -14.48 1.18
C SER A 70 3.27 -13.64 2.35
N LEU A 71 2.58 -14.25 3.33
CA LEU A 71 1.87 -13.56 4.41
C LEU A 71 2.72 -13.42 5.69
N SER A 72 3.61 -14.38 5.96
CA SER A 72 4.44 -14.40 7.17
C SER A 72 5.49 -13.27 7.22
N TYR A 73 5.96 -12.83 6.06
CA TYR A 73 7.03 -11.83 5.95
C TYR A 73 6.59 -10.40 6.29
N MET A 74 5.28 -10.11 6.30
CA MET A 74 4.75 -8.74 6.41
C MET A 74 4.14 -8.40 7.77
N ASP A 75 3.77 -9.38 8.58
CA ASP A 75 3.36 -9.14 9.99
C ASP A 75 4.57 -8.83 10.88
N SER A 76 5.77 -9.34 10.53
CA SER A 76 7.03 -9.03 11.21
C SER A 76 7.45 -7.56 11.10
N ASP A 77 7.17 -6.89 9.97
CA ASP A 77 7.52 -5.46 9.76
C ASP A 77 6.66 -4.49 10.60
N LEU A 78 5.52 -4.96 11.13
CA LEU A 78 4.67 -4.18 12.03
C LEU A 78 5.10 -4.27 13.50
N LEU A 79 5.89 -5.29 13.87
CA LEU A 79 6.39 -5.48 15.24
C LEU A 79 7.69 -4.70 15.53
N ARG A 80 8.27 -4.04 14.51
CA ARG A 80 9.56 -3.35 14.62
C ARG A 80 9.47 -1.80 14.62
N SER A 81 8.28 -1.24 14.90
CA SER A 81 8.03 0.21 14.96
C SER A 81 7.70 0.69 16.37
#